data_AF-A0A5D3E600-F1
#
_entry.id   AF-A0A5D3E600-F1
#
_cell.length_a   1.000
_cell.length_b   1.000
_cell.length_c   1.000
_cell.angle_alpha   90.00
_cell.angle_beta   90.00
_cell.angle_gamma   90.00
#
_symmetry.space_group_name_H-M   'P 1'
#
loop_
_entity.id
_entity.type
_entity.pdbx_description
1 polymer ?
#
loop_
_entity_poly.entity_id
_entity_poly.type
_entity_poly.pdbx_seq_one_letter_code
_entity_poly.pdbx_strand_id
1 'polypeptide(L)'
;MEPLSDLPNRVIEETFMGRLLPRIKAEVEFCQPVGLAQMMRLAQLVENREIIRNEANLKGYSGGKYSSSSPSTIKINDSKNNTVFPIRTVTLRGNTTGEVKKEGP
;
A
#
# COMPACT_ATOMS: atom_id res chain seq x y z
N MET A 1 11.40 16.37 37.03
CA MET A 1 10.02 16.51 36.53
C MET A 1 10.01 15.94 35.13
N GLU A 2 9.49 14.73 34.97
CA GLU A 2 9.23 14.20 33.63
C GLU A 2 7.89 14.78 33.17
N PRO A 3 7.80 15.47 32.02
CA PRO A 3 6.61 16.28 31.69
C PRO A 3 5.30 15.50 31.57
N LEU A 4 5.36 14.17 31.51
CA LEU A 4 4.23 13.29 31.25
C LEU A 4 3.94 12.32 32.40
N SER A 5 4.74 12.30 33.47
CA SER A 5 4.58 11.33 34.57
C SER A 5 3.25 11.47 35.31
N ASP A 6 2.68 12.67 35.30
CA ASP A 6 1.45 12.99 36.02
C ASP A 6 0.19 12.69 35.20
N LEU A 7 0.34 12.32 33.91
CA LEU A 7 -0.77 12.06 33.02
C LEU A 7 -1.06 10.55 32.95
N PRO A 8 -2.33 10.12 33.05
CA PRO A 8 -2.67 8.72 32.90
C PRO A 8 -2.31 8.22 31.49
N ASN A 9 -1.74 7.02 31.40
CA ASN A 9 -1.32 6.39 30.13
C ASN A 9 -2.41 6.44 29.05
N ARG A 10 -3.67 6.22 29.45
CA ARG A 10 -4.82 6.29 28.56
C ARG A 10 -4.94 7.65 27.85
N VAL A 11 -4.74 8.76 28.55
CA VAL A 11 -4.83 10.10 27.94
C VAL A 11 -3.66 10.32 26.98
N ILE A 12 -2.46 9.83 27.32
CA ILE A 12 -1.28 9.93 26.45
C ILE A 12 -1.52 9.13 25.16
N GLU A 13 -2.01 7.90 25.28
CA GLU A 13 -2.33 7.01 24.16
C GLU A 13 -3.46 7.56 23.28
N GLU A 14 -4.55 8.05 23.88
CA GLU A 14 -5.66 8.69 23.15
C GLU A 14 -5.20 9.96 22.43
N THR A 15 -4.35 10.76 23.07
CA THR A 15 -3.77 11.98 22.47
C THR A 15 -2.87 11.63 21.29
N PHE A 16 -2.06 10.58 21.42
CA PHE A 16 -1.21 10.09 20.33
C PHE A 16 -2.08 9.62 19.15
N MET A 17 -3.04 8.73 19.41
CA MET A 17 -3.96 8.20 18.39
C MET A 17 -4.81 9.29 17.72
N GLY A 18 -5.17 10.35 18.45
CA GLY A 18 -5.93 11.48 17.94
C GLY A 18 -5.17 12.34 16.92
N ARG A 19 -3.83 12.31 16.95
CA ARG A 19 -2.98 13.10 16.05
C ARG A 19 -2.51 12.33 14.81
N LEU A 20 -2.74 11.02 14.74
CA LEU A 20 -2.35 10.20 13.61
C LEU A 20 -3.23 10.46 12.39
N LEU A 21 -2.63 10.33 11.19
CA LEU A 21 -3.40 10.31 9.94
C LEU A 21 -4.37 9.12 9.93
N PRO A 22 -5.58 9.25 9.36
CA PRO A 22 -6.61 8.20 9.41
C PRO A 22 -6.12 6.81 8.98
N ARG A 23 -5.25 6.75 7.97
CA ARG A 23 -4.67 5.49 7.51
C ARG A 23 -3.76 4.83 8.55
N ILE A 24 -2.84 5.60 9.12
CA ILE A 24 -1.92 5.11 10.15
C ILE A 24 -2.73 4.68 11.36
N LYS A 25 -3.72 5.50 11.76
CA LYS A 25 -4.64 5.20 12.85
C LYS A 25 -5.36 3.88 12.65
N ALA A 26 -5.91 3.61 11.46
CA ALA A 26 -6.63 2.37 11.17
C ALA A 26 -5.73 1.13 11.31
N GLU A 27 -4.47 1.22 10.87
CA GLU A 27 -3.53 0.08 10.96
C GLU A 27 -3.02 -0.10 12.39
N VAL A 28 -2.81 0.99 13.14
CA VAL A 28 -2.48 0.94 14.57
C VAL A 28 -3.63 0.32 15.38
N GLU A 29 -4.87 0.72 15.13
CA GLU A 29 -6.05 0.19 15.80
C GLU A 29 -6.28 -1.30 15.46
N PHE A 30 -6.06 -1.69 14.21
CA PHE A 30 -6.16 -3.08 13.77
C PHE A 30 -5.20 -4.02 14.53
N CYS A 31 -3.97 -3.58 14.79
CA CYS A 31 -2.98 -4.39 15.51
C CYS A 31 -3.12 -4.38 17.04
N GLN A 32 -4.02 -3.56 17.60
CA GLN A 32 -4.28 -3.45 19.05
C GLN A 32 -3.00 -3.44 19.92
N PRO A 33 -2.06 -2.52 19.69
CA PRO A 33 -0.82 -2.44 20.46
C PRO A 33 -1.09 -2.09 21.92
N VAL A 34 -0.23 -2.60 22.80
CA VAL A 34 -0.31 -2.33 24.24
C VAL A 34 0.69 -1.24 24.60
N GLY A 35 0.18 -0.06 24.95
CA GLY A 35 0.99 1.06 25.40
C GLY A 35 1.55 1.95 24.28
N LEU A 36 1.91 3.17 24.67
CA LEU A 36 2.41 4.21 23.76
C LEU A 36 3.64 3.78 22.94
N ALA A 37 4.60 3.09 23.55
CA ALA A 37 5.83 2.69 22.86
C ALA A 37 5.55 1.76 21.67
N GLN A 38 4.61 0.83 21.84
CA GLN A 38 4.18 -0.05 20.75
C GLN A 38 3.39 0.72 19.69
N MET A 39 2.48 1.61 20.11
CA MET A 39 1.74 2.48 19.19
C MET A 39 2.66 3.34 18.32
N MET A 40 3.67 3.98 18.90
CA MET A 40 4.65 4.81 18.17
C MET A 40 5.48 3.99 17.18
N ARG A 41 5.99 2.83 17.62
CA ARG A 41 6.74 1.92 16.76
C ARG A 41 5.92 1.47 15.56
N LEU A 42 4.65 1.12 15.80
CA LEU A 42 3.76 0.67 14.74
C LEU A 42 3.39 1.82 13.79
N ALA A 43 3.08 3.00 14.31
CA ALA A 43 2.80 4.17 13.49
C ALA A 43 3.98 4.50 12.54
N GLN A 44 5.21 4.44 13.06
CA GLN A 44 6.41 4.65 12.25
C GLN A 44 6.60 3.57 11.18
N LEU A 45 6.36 2.30 11.54
CA LEU A 45 6.45 1.19 10.59
C LEU A 45 5.49 1.38 9.41
N VAL A 46 4.26 1.79 9.71
CA VAL A 46 3.22 2.05 8.71
C VAL A 46 3.59 3.22 7.80
N GLU A 47 4.11 4.30 8.37
CA GLU A 47 4.61 5.46 7.61
C GLU A 47 5.75 5.05 6.68
N ASN A 48 6.77 4.35 7.21
CA ASN A 48 7.91 3.88 6.43
C ASN A 48 7.49 2.97 5.27
N ARG A 49 6.51 2.10 5.51
CA ARG A 49 5.93 1.24 4.47
C ARG A 49 5.33 2.05 3.32
N GLU A 50 4.69 3.19 3.62
CA GLU A 50 4.15 4.06 2.58
C GLU A 50 5.24 4.82 1.83
N ILE A 51 6.27 5.29 2.52
CA ILE A 51 7.43 5.93 1.88
C ILE A 51 8.05 4.97 0.86
N ILE A 52 8.39 3.75 1.28
CA ILE A 52 9.00 2.72 0.41
C ILE A 52 8.09 2.40 -0.79
N ARG A 53 6.77 2.31 -0.58
CA ARG A 53 5.83 2.05 -1.67
C ARG A 53 5.78 3.21 -2.67
N ASN A 54 5.80 4.44 -2.20
CA ASN A 54 5.81 5.63 -3.05
C ASN A 54 7.12 5.74 -3.83
N GLU A 55 8.27 5.46 -3.21
CA GLU A 55 9.58 5.41 -3.86
C GLU A 55 9.65 4.30 -4.93
N ALA A 56 9.01 3.16 -4.68
CA ALA A 56 8.89 2.07 -5.64
C ALA A 56 7.88 2.35 -6.79
N ASN A 57 7.36 3.57 -6.91
CA ASN A 57 6.31 3.97 -7.87
C ASN A 57 5.04 3.11 -7.82
N LEU A 58 4.82 2.42 -6.70
CA LEU A 58 3.71 1.48 -6.51
C LEU A 58 2.48 2.19 -5.90
N LYS A 59 2.32 3.48 -6.22
CA LYS A 59 1.20 4.32 -5.78
C LYS A 59 -0.10 3.76 -6.37
N GLY A 60 -0.95 3.19 -5.51
CA GLY A 60 -2.25 2.60 -5.89
C GLY A 60 -2.38 1.09 -5.64
N TYR A 61 -1.31 0.41 -5.23
CA TYR A 61 -1.32 -1.03 -4.90
C TYR A 61 -1.52 -1.32 -3.40
N SER A 62 -2.08 -0.36 -2.67
CA SER A 62 -2.58 -0.59 -1.31
C SER A 62 -3.87 -1.39 -1.43
N GLY A 63 -3.87 -2.65 -0.95
CA GLY A 63 -5.00 -3.59 -1.09
C GLY A 63 -6.37 -2.94 -0.86
N GLY A 64 -7.26 -3.16 -1.83
CA GLY A 64 -8.63 -2.65 -1.82
C GLY A 64 -8.77 -1.32 -2.56
N LYS A 65 -9.44 -1.37 -3.71
CA LYS A 65 -9.78 -0.17 -4.48
C LYS A 65 -10.77 0.66 -3.67
N TYR A 66 -10.30 1.71 -3.03
CA TYR A 66 -11.09 2.92 -2.85
C TYR A 66 -10.61 3.91 -3.89
N SER A 67 -11.17 3.76 -5.10
CA SER A 67 -11.19 4.88 -6.03
C SER A 67 -11.99 5.96 -5.33
N SER A 68 -11.32 6.88 -4.64
CA SER A 68 -11.89 8.18 -4.37
C SER A 68 -11.93 8.88 -5.71
N SER A 69 -12.94 8.55 -6.52
CA SER A 69 -13.39 9.47 -7.54
C SER A 69 -13.94 10.67 -6.76
N SER A 70 -13.17 11.75 -6.74
CA SER A 70 -13.73 13.10 -6.62
C SER A 70 -15.00 13.18 -7.46
N PRO A 71 -16.07 13.88 -7.04
CA PRO A 71 -17.31 13.98 -7.80
C PRO A 71 -17.09 14.92 -9.01
N SER A 72 -16.30 14.47 -9.99
CA SER A 72 -16.49 14.91 -11.36
C SER A 72 -17.64 14.10 -11.91
N THR A 73 -18.75 14.77 -12.18
CA THR A 73 -19.96 14.27 -12.83
C THR A 73 -19.67 13.23 -13.92
N ILE A 74 -19.73 11.94 -13.57
CA ILE A 74 -19.82 10.86 -14.55
C ILE A 74 -21.22 10.30 -14.41
N LYS A 75 -22.05 10.59 -15.42
CA LYS A 75 -23.39 10.06 -15.58
C LYS A 75 -23.29 8.54 -15.54
N ILE A 76 -23.82 7.93 -14.48
CA ILE A 76 -24.04 6.49 -14.40
C ILE A 76 -25.14 6.19 -15.42
N ASN A 77 -24.77 5.60 -16.54
CA ASN A 77 -25.72 5.00 -17.46
C ASN A 77 -25.68 3.49 -17.23
N ASP A 78 -26.77 2.96 -16.72
CA ASP A 78 -27.00 1.53 -16.55
C ASP A 78 -27.03 0.86 -17.92
N SER A 79 -25.95 0.19 -18.30
CA SER A 79 -26.05 -0.87 -19.29
C SER A 79 -24.99 -1.94 -19.07
N LYS A 80 -25.46 -3.07 -18.54
CA LYS A 80 -25.16 -4.42 -18.98
C LYS A 80 -23.67 -4.72 -19.20
N ASN A 81 -23.08 -5.32 -18.16
CA ASN A 81 -21.96 -6.25 -18.20
C ASN A 81 -21.44 -6.65 -19.60
N ASN A 82 -20.17 -6.34 -19.86
CA ASN A 82 -19.16 -7.17 -20.52
C ASN A 82 -17.90 -6.32 -20.78
N THR A 83 -17.14 -6.00 -19.71
CA THR A 83 -15.86 -5.29 -19.87
C THR A 83 -14.81 -6.28 -20.36
N VAL A 84 -14.68 -6.39 -21.69
CA VAL A 84 -13.58 -7.08 -22.35
C VAL A 84 -12.38 -6.14 -22.33
N PHE A 85 -11.39 -6.45 -21.50
CA PHE A 85 -10.09 -5.79 -21.60
C PHE A 85 -9.31 -6.41 -22.77
N PRO A 86 -8.70 -5.62 -23.66
CA PRO A 86 -7.97 -6.15 -24.80
C PRO A 86 -6.72 -6.89 -24.33
N ILE A 87 -6.68 -8.20 -24.57
CA ILE A 87 -5.50 -9.04 -24.35
C ILE A 87 -4.50 -8.74 -25.49
N ARG A 88 -3.32 -8.23 -25.15
CA ARG A 88 -2.23 -8.05 -26.13
C ARG A 88 -1.38 -9.30 -26.17
N THR A 89 -1.35 -9.98 -27.31
CA THR A 89 -0.45 -11.10 -27.58
C THR A 89 0.97 -10.59 -27.73
N VAL A 90 1.92 -11.19 -27.00
CA VAL A 90 3.35 -10.93 -27.19
C VAL A 90 3.98 -12.04 -28.00
N THR A 91 4.64 -11.70 -29.11
CA THR A 91 5.39 -12.66 -29.93
C THR A 91 6.82 -12.74 -29.42
N LEU A 92 7.26 -13.95 -29.05
CA LEU A 92 8.63 -14.21 -28.62
C LEU A 92 9.50 -14.44 -29.86
N ARG A 93 10.40 -13.51 -30.18
CA ARG A 93 11.35 -13.65 -31.30
C ARG A 93 12.46 -14.60 -30.85
N GLY A 94 12.39 -15.86 -31.29
CA GLY A 94 13.46 -16.83 -31.11
C GLY A 94 14.73 -16.40 -31.85
N ASN A 95 15.86 -16.45 -31.15
CA ASN A 95 17.20 -16.32 -31.72
C ASN A 95 17.63 -17.68 -32.29
N THR A 96 17.62 -17.82 -33.61
CA THR A 96 18.30 -18.92 -34.29
C THR A 96 19.79 -18.59 -34.35
N THR A 97 20.55 -19.04 -33.35
CA THR A 97 22.02 -19.02 -33.43
C THR A 97 22.52 -20.44 -33.62
N GLY A 98 22.71 -20.80 -34.89
CA GLY A 98 23.79 -21.63 -35.41
C GLY A 98 23.97 -23.03 -34.85
N GLU A 99 23.64 -24.04 -35.64
CA GLU A 99 24.09 -25.41 -35.48
C GLU A 99 25.63 -25.44 -35.41
N VAL A 100 26.18 -25.76 -34.23
CA VAL A 100 27.61 -26.06 -34.08
C VAL A 100 27.84 -27.48 -34.57
N LYS A 101 28.29 -27.59 -35.82
CA LYS A 101 28.78 -28.83 -36.42
C LYS A 101 30.03 -29.28 -35.66
N LYS A 102 29.94 -30.41 -34.96
CA LYS A 102 31.08 -31.09 -34.33
C LYS A 102 31.87 -31.83 -35.43
N GLU A 103 33.04 -31.33 -35.79
CA GLU A 103 34.09 -32.15 -36.41
C GLU A 103 35.11 -32.54 -35.33
N GLY A 104 35.37 -33.84 -35.23
CA GLY A 104 36.37 -34.41 -34.31
C GLY A 104 37.60 -34.89 -35.07
N PRO A 105 38.75 -35.00 -34.40
CA PRO A 105 39.80 -35.98 -34.69
C PRO A 105 39.60 -37.28 -33.91
#